data_AF-A0A6C0J043-F1
#
_entry.id   AF-A0A6C0J043-F1
#
_cell.length_a   1.000
_cell.length_b   1.000
_cell.length_c   1.000
_cell.angle_alpha   90.00
_cell.angle_beta   90.00
_cell.angle_gamma   90.00
#
_symmetry.space_group_name_H-M   'P 1'
#
loop_
_entity.id
_entity.type
_entity.pdbx_description
1 polymer ?
#
loop_
_entity_poly.entity_id
_entity_poly.type
_entity_poly.pdbx_seq_one_letter_code
_entity_poly.pdbx_strand_id
1 'polypeptide(L)'
;MELPVSLSLNRNVVEKKVYSLQMDIDGVLVDLSVVSQLKDHDKLGVNKLPGKQELVIFSGKMWLQGTYRWYSGTNRSDVVEYLQALLKKVERHAELFSEPVTEKTRVLRKTLKKYTISSLAGLGHLQNTYAADNHMVAQLGLITEKLSECSKQIQVE
;
A
#
# COMPACT_ATOMS: atom_id res chain seq x y z
N MET A 1 11.73 -42.70 12.53
CA MET A 1 12.37 -41.73 13.46
C MET A 1 11.46 -40.52 13.50
N GLU A 2 10.61 -40.43 14.52
CA GLU A 2 9.75 -39.26 14.71
C GLU A 2 10.58 -38.14 15.36
N LEU A 3 10.51 -36.94 14.78
CA LEU A 3 11.16 -35.76 15.34
C LEU A 3 10.52 -35.41 16.69
N PRO A 4 11.30 -34.99 17.70
CA PRO A 4 10.76 -34.65 19.01
C PRO A 4 9.75 -33.49 18.91
N VAL A 5 8.63 -33.65 19.62
CA VAL A 5 7.42 -32.80 19.57
C VAL A 5 7.71 -31.31 19.83
N SER A 6 8.75 -30.97 20.59
CA SER A 6 9.16 -29.59 20.86
C SER A 6 9.78 -28.89 19.63
N LEU A 7 10.45 -29.64 18.76
CA LEU A 7 11.04 -29.12 17.51
C LEU A 7 9.97 -28.96 16.41
N SER A 8 8.94 -29.82 16.38
CA SER A 8 7.84 -29.70 15.43
C SER A 8 6.89 -28.53 15.76
N LEU A 9 6.63 -28.25 17.04
CA LEU A 9 5.86 -27.09 17.48
C LEU A 9 6.53 -25.77 17.10
N ASN A 10 7.84 -25.62 17.32
CA ASN A 10 8.58 -24.42 16.93
C ASN A 10 8.60 -24.23 15.41
N ARG A 11 8.74 -25.31 14.65
CA ARG A 11 8.69 -25.25 13.18
C ARG A 11 7.35 -24.74 12.66
N ASN A 12 6.24 -25.25 13.19
CA ASN A 12 4.89 -24.82 12.79
C ASN A 12 4.61 -23.34 13.11
N VAL A 13 5.13 -22.83 14.23
CA VAL A 13 5.01 -21.41 14.61
C VAL A 13 5.82 -20.51 13.68
N VAL A 14 7.06 -20.92 13.37
CA VAL A 14 7.94 -20.18 12.44
C VAL A 14 7.35 -20.16 11.04
N GLU A 15 6.88 -21.30 10.52
CA GLU A 15 6.24 -21.38 9.21
C GLU A 15 5.01 -20.48 9.13
N LYS A 16 4.10 -20.52 10.11
CA LYS A 16 2.93 -19.61 10.17
C LYS A 16 3.34 -18.14 10.16
N LYS A 17 4.38 -17.77 10.89
CA LYS A 17 4.86 -16.37 10.95
C LYS A 17 5.42 -15.92 9.59
N VAL A 18 6.19 -16.78 8.92
CA VAL A 18 6.72 -16.51 7.57
C VAL A 18 5.59 -16.37 6.55
N TYR A 19 4.61 -17.28 6.55
CA TYR A 19 3.43 -17.18 5.69
C TYR A 19 2.63 -15.90 5.94
N SER A 20 2.45 -15.51 7.21
CA SER A 20 1.74 -14.27 7.54
C SER A 20 2.48 -13.02 7.04
N LEU A 21 3.81 -13.02 7.09
CA LEU A 21 4.63 -11.92 6.58
C LEU A 21 4.55 -11.84 5.05
N GLN A 22 4.58 -13.00 4.38
CA GLN A 22 4.47 -13.09 2.92
C GLN A 22 3.11 -12.61 2.42
N MET A 23 2.02 -13.04 3.06
CA MET A 23 0.67 -12.57 2.71
C MET A 23 0.50 -11.08 2.97
N ASP A 24 1.10 -10.56 4.04
CA ASP A 24 1.04 -9.12 4.36
C ASP A 24 1.76 -8.28 3.31
N ILE A 25 2.96 -8.68 2.87
CA ILE A 25 3.68 -7.94 1.83
C ILE A 25 2.99 -8.05 0.46
N ASP A 26 2.42 -9.21 0.11
CA ASP A 26 1.68 -9.37 -1.15
C ASP A 26 0.48 -8.41 -1.19
N GLY A 27 -0.24 -8.25 -0.08
CA GLY A 27 -1.31 -7.26 0.05
C GLY A 27 -0.83 -5.82 -0.12
N VAL A 28 0.31 -5.47 0.49
CA VAL A 28 0.94 -4.16 0.33
C VAL A 28 1.33 -3.89 -1.13
N LEU A 29 1.90 -4.89 -1.81
CA LEU A 29 2.30 -4.77 -3.22
C LEU A 29 1.09 -4.57 -4.13
N VAL A 30 -0.02 -5.27 -3.87
CA VAL A 30 -1.27 -5.08 -4.61
C VAL A 30 -1.80 -3.66 -4.41
N ASP A 31 -1.88 -3.18 -3.17
CA ASP A 31 -2.38 -1.84 -2.88
C ASP A 31 -1.50 -0.74 -3.51
N LEU A 32 -0.17 -0.85 -3.42
CA LEU A 32 0.75 0.05 -4.11
C LEU A 32 0.60 -0.03 -5.64
N SER A 33 0.40 -1.24 -6.19
CA SER A 33 0.14 -1.41 -7.61
C SER A 33 -1.14 -0.69 -8.03
N VAL A 34 -2.21 -0.73 -7.21
CA VAL A 34 -3.43 0.05 -7.47
C VAL A 34 -3.11 1.54 -7.43
N VAL A 35 -2.47 2.05 -6.37
CA VAL A 35 -2.12 3.47 -6.26
C VAL A 35 -1.30 3.94 -7.47
N SER A 36 -0.34 3.13 -7.94
CA SER A 36 0.51 3.46 -9.08
C SER A 36 -0.21 3.61 -10.42
N GLN A 37 -1.46 3.13 -10.52
CA GLN A 37 -2.26 3.19 -11.74
C GLN A 37 -3.12 4.46 -11.83
N LEU A 38 -3.18 5.28 -10.77
CA LEU A 38 -3.92 6.53 -10.77
C LEU A 38 -3.41 7.48 -11.84
N LYS A 39 -4.34 8.09 -12.58
CA LYS A 39 -4.10 9.11 -13.61
C LYS A 39 -4.77 10.42 -13.21
N ASP A 40 -4.47 11.48 -13.96
CA ASP A 40 -5.14 12.76 -13.76
C ASP A 40 -6.67 12.61 -13.85
N HIS A 41 -7.36 13.28 -12.94
CA HIS A 41 -8.82 13.23 -12.75
C HIS A 41 -9.38 11.91 -12.19
N ASP A 42 -8.55 10.88 -11.98
CA ASP A 42 -8.98 9.69 -11.25
C ASP A 42 -9.21 10.03 -9.78
N LYS A 43 -10.26 9.43 -9.21
CA LYS A 43 -10.48 9.42 -7.76
C LYS A 43 -10.17 8.04 -7.22
N LEU A 44 -9.59 8.03 -6.02
CA LEU A 44 -9.43 6.82 -5.23
C LEU A 44 -10.61 6.70 -4.25
N GLY A 45 -11.06 5.48 -4.00
CA GLY A 45 -11.99 5.16 -2.92
C GLY A 45 -11.66 3.82 -2.26
N VAL A 46 -12.28 3.59 -1.12
CA VAL A 46 -12.13 2.36 -0.33
C VAL A 46 -13.44 1.61 -0.34
N ASN A 47 -13.45 0.42 -0.92
CA ASN A 47 -14.58 -0.49 -0.82
C ASN A 47 -14.51 -1.23 0.51
N LYS A 48 -15.53 -1.09 1.35
CA LYS A 48 -15.64 -1.74 2.66
C LYS A 48 -16.56 -2.96 2.52
N LEU A 49 -15.97 -4.11 2.18
CA LEU A 49 -16.67 -5.40 2.20
C LEU A 49 -16.58 -6.04 3.59
N PRO A 50 -17.54 -6.88 4.01
CA PRO A 50 -17.43 -7.61 5.28
C PRO A 50 -16.11 -8.40 5.35
N GLY A 51 -15.24 -8.02 6.30
CA GLY A 51 -13.94 -8.66 6.50
C GLY A 51 -12.83 -8.27 5.52
N LYS A 52 -13.07 -7.35 4.56
CA LYS A 52 -12.05 -6.91 3.60
C LYS A 52 -12.22 -5.45 3.20
N GLN A 53 -11.12 -4.70 3.17
CA GLN A 53 -11.08 -3.38 2.57
C GLN A 53 -10.19 -3.43 1.34
N GLU A 54 -10.60 -2.77 0.25
CA GLU A 54 -9.87 -2.74 -1.01
C GLU A 54 -9.86 -1.33 -1.59
N LEU A 55 -8.73 -0.95 -2.20
CA LEU A 55 -8.63 0.27 -3.00
C LEU A 55 -9.28 0.08 -4.36
N VAL A 56 -10.08 1.06 -4.77
CA VAL A 56 -10.75 1.09 -6.07
C VAL A 56 -10.50 2.45 -6.73
N ILE A 57 -10.13 2.42 -8.01
CA ILE A 57 -9.98 3.62 -8.83
C ILE A 57 -11.29 3.90 -9.56
N PHE A 58 -11.75 5.14 -9.44
CA PHE A 58 -12.88 5.67 -10.17
C PHE A 58 -12.37 6.59 -11.28
N SER A 59 -12.27 6.01 -12.48
CA SER A 59 -11.91 6.72 -13.69
C SER A 59 -13.16 7.25 -14.41
N GLY A 60 -13.16 8.51 -14.84
CA GLY A 60 -14.23 9.02 -15.72
C GLY A 60 -14.52 10.51 -15.62
N LYS A 61 -15.20 11.04 -16.65
CA LYS A 61 -15.56 12.46 -16.78
C LYS A 61 -16.50 12.91 -15.65
N MET A 62 -16.19 14.09 -15.13
CA MET A 62 -16.68 14.79 -13.93
C MET A 62 -18.19 14.81 -13.63
N TRP A 63 -19.06 14.49 -14.60
CA TRP A 63 -20.52 14.72 -14.53
C TRP A 63 -21.35 13.59 -13.89
N LEU A 64 -20.85 12.35 -13.85
CA LEU A 64 -21.53 11.21 -13.18
C LEU A 64 -20.94 10.85 -11.82
N GLN A 65 -19.85 11.51 -11.41
CA GLN A 65 -19.14 11.13 -10.20
C GLN A 65 -19.82 11.58 -8.90
N GLY A 66 -20.71 12.58 -8.94
CA GLY A 66 -21.42 13.08 -7.76
C GLY A 66 -22.41 12.06 -7.19
N THR A 67 -23.23 11.46 -8.06
CA THR A 67 -24.20 10.43 -7.69
C THR A 67 -23.53 9.12 -7.30
N TYR A 68 -22.45 8.74 -8.01
CA TYR A 68 -21.70 7.53 -7.67
C TYR A 68 -20.93 7.66 -6.34
N ARG A 69 -20.42 8.85 -6.00
CA ARG A 69 -19.81 9.12 -4.67
C ARG A 69 -20.81 9.01 -3.53
N TRP A 70 -21.99 9.58 -3.70
CA TRP A 70 -23.05 9.52 -2.71
C TRP A 70 -23.54 8.08 -2.53
N TYR A 71 -23.62 7.31 -3.62
CA TYR A 71 -24.05 5.90 -3.61
C TYR A 71 -22.97 4.93 -3.07
N SER A 72 -21.68 5.19 -3.32
CA SER A 72 -20.58 4.27 -2.90
C SER A 72 -20.03 4.56 -1.50
N GLY A 73 -20.46 5.62 -0.83
CA GLY A 73 -19.99 5.94 0.54
C GLY A 73 -18.49 6.20 0.64
N THR A 74 -17.80 6.45 -0.48
CA THR A 74 -16.35 6.64 -0.53
C THR A 74 -15.97 8.04 -0.04
N ASN A 75 -15.83 8.16 1.28
CA ASN A 75 -15.39 9.38 1.93
C ASN A 75 -13.90 9.62 1.70
N ARG A 76 -13.53 10.89 1.46
CA ARG A 76 -12.12 11.31 1.34
C ARG A 76 -11.31 10.93 2.60
N SER A 77 -11.93 11.02 3.78
CA SER A 77 -11.32 10.61 5.05
C SER A 77 -10.94 9.12 5.06
N ASP A 78 -11.81 8.25 4.55
CA ASP A 78 -11.55 6.81 4.49
C ASP A 78 -10.35 6.50 3.59
N VAL A 79 -10.23 7.23 2.47
CA VAL A 79 -9.08 7.10 1.56
C VAL A 79 -7.79 7.50 2.25
N VAL A 80 -7.79 8.63 2.95
CA VAL A 80 -6.61 9.11 3.68
C VAL A 80 -6.23 8.14 4.78
N GLU A 81 -7.19 7.66 5.57
CA GLU A 81 -6.96 6.68 6.62
C GLU A 81 -6.38 5.38 6.06
N TYR A 82 -6.93 4.89 4.94
CA TYR A 82 -6.40 3.70 4.27
C TYR A 82 -4.97 3.92 3.76
N LEU A 83 -4.70 5.03 3.09
CA LEU A 83 -3.35 5.36 2.59
C LEU A 83 -2.34 5.51 3.74
N GLN A 84 -2.74 6.07 4.89
CA GLN A 84 -1.90 6.11 6.08
C GLN A 84 -1.63 4.72 6.65
N ALA A 85 -2.63 3.83 6.66
CA ALA A 85 -2.45 2.45 7.08
C ALA A 85 -1.52 1.69 6.11
N LEU A 86 -1.67 1.90 4.80
CA LEU A 86 -0.77 1.35 3.79
C LEU A 86 0.66 1.85 4.01
N LEU A 87 0.84 3.16 4.21
CA LEU A 87 2.15 3.75 4.50
C LEU A 87 2.83 3.09 5.70
N LYS A 88 2.12 2.90 6.81
CA LYS A 88 2.67 2.21 7.99
C LYS A 88 3.13 0.78 7.69
N LYS A 89 2.43 0.06 6.82
CA LYS A 89 2.86 -1.28 6.40
C LYS A 89 4.11 -1.21 5.53
N VAL A 90 4.18 -0.23 4.61
CA VAL A 90 5.37 0.00 3.79
C VAL A 90 6.58 0.38 4.65
N GLU A 91 6.41 1.29 5.62
CA GLU A 91 7.44 1.66 6.61
C GLU A 91 7.99 0.41 7.32
N ARG A 92 7.10 -0.44 7.85
CA ARG A 92 7.49 -1.71 8.50
C ARG A 92 8.29 -2.64 7.57
N HIS A 93 7.86 -2.80 6.32
CA HIS A 93 8.58 -3.64 5.36
C HIS A 93 9.91 -3.00 4.92
N ALA A 94 9.97 -1.67 4.81
CA ALA A 94 11.21 -0.94 4.52
C ALA A 94 12.23 -1.10 5.65
N GLU A 95 11.80 -1.00 6.91
CA GLU A 95 12.65 -1.28 8.08
C GLU A 95 13.17 -2.72 8.08
N LEU A 96 12.32 -3.71 7.79
CA LEU A 96 12.75 -5.12 7.66
C LEU A 96 13.78 -5.32 6.53
N PHE A 97 13.75 -4.46 5.51
CA PHE A 97 14.70 -4.47 4.41
C PHE A 97 15.89 -3.53 4.57
N SER A 98 16.10 -2.99 5.78
CA SER A 98 17.33 -2.27 6.14
C SER A 98 18.51 -3.21 6.44
N GLU A 99 18.24 -4.49 6.72
CA GLU A 99 19.27 -5.53 6.89
C GLU A 99 19.97 -5.88 5.57
N PRO A 100 21.19 -6.49 5.60
CA PRO A 100 21.92 -6.87 4.39
C PRO A 100 21.10 -7.69 3.40
N VAL A 101 21.23 -7.39 2.10
CA VAL A 101 20.46 -8.03 1.04
C VAL A 101 20.83 -9.51 0.93
N THR A 102 19.83 -10.40 1.03
CA THR A 102 19.98 -11.81 0.67
C THR A 102 19.36 -12.08 -0.71
N GLU A 103 19.83 -13.14 -1.39
CA GLU A 103 19.27 -13.53 -2.69
C GLU A 103 17.76 -13.83 -2.62
N LYS A 104 17.29 -14.40 -1.49
CA LYS A 104 15.86 -14.69 -1.26
C LYS A 104 15.01 -13.43 -1.15
N THR A 105 15.55 -12.36 -0.55
CA THR A 105 14.82 -11.10 -0.34
C THR A 105 15.00 -10.10 -1.48
N ARG A 106 16.00 -10.31 -2.35
CA ARG A 106 16.38 -9.35 -3.40
C ARG A 106 15.22 -9.04 -4.35
N VAL A 107 14.52 -10.06 -4.84
CA VAL A 107 13.37 -9.88 -5.75
C VAL A 107 12.26 -9.10 -5.06
N LEU A 108 11.95 -9.47 -3.81
CA LEU A 108 10.90 -8.83 -3.02
C LEU A 108 11.20 -7.35 -2.75
N ARG A 109 12.45 -7.04 -2.39
CA ARG A 109 12.96 -5.66 -2.22
C ARG A 109 12.88 -4.86 -3.52
N LYS A 110 13.28 -5.43 -4.66
CA LYS A 110 13.14 -4.80 -5.99
C LYS A 110 11.69 -4.46 -6.28
N THR A 111 10.79 -5.41 -6.06
CA THR A 111 9.36 -5.24 -6.32
C THR A 111 8.73 -4.20 -5.40
N LEU A 112 9.01 -4.26 -4.09
CA LEU A 112 8.51 -3.26 -3.15
C LEU A 112 9.02 -1.86 -3.49
N LYS A 113 10.32 -1.70 -3.74
CA LYS A 113 10.89 -0.40 -4.13
C LYS A 113 10.27 0.14 -5.41
N LYS A 114 10.13 -0.71 -6.44
CA LYS A 114 9.49 -0.35 -7.71
C LYS A 114 8.08 0.20 -7.46
N TYR A 115 7.21 -0.56 -6.79
CA TYR A 115 5.83 -0.15 -6.58
C TYR A 115 5.70 1.03 -5.62
N THR A 116 6.59 1.17 -4.64
CA THR A 116 6.67 2.36 -3.78
C THR A 116 6.97 3.61 -4.61
N ILE A 117 7.98 3.57 -5.48
CA ILE A 117 8.34 4.69 -6.37
C ILE A 117 7.20 5.00 -7.35
N SER A 118 6.64 3.98 -8.01
CA SER A 118 5.54 4.20 -8.96
C SER A 118 4.28 4.75 -8.29
N SER A 119 4.04 4.43 -7.02
CA SER A 119 2.91 4.99 -6.26
C SER A 119 3.06 6.48 -6.00
N LEU A 120 4.28 7.03 -5.94
CA LEU A 120 4.49 8.48 -5.79
C LEU A 120 3.89 9.25 -6.97
N ALA A 121 4.04 8.73 -8.19
CA ALA A 121 3.44 9.35 -9.37
C ALA A 121 1.89 9.30 -9.29
N GLY A 122 1.34 8.16 -8.90
CA GLY A 122 -0.11 7.99 -8.71
C GLY A 122 -0.69 8.92 -7.63
N LEU A 123 0.03 9.10 -6.52
CA LEU A 123 -0.34 10.07 -5.47
C LEU A 123 -0.26 11.51 -5.97
N GLY A 124 0.72 11.84 -6.82
CA GLY A 124 0.80 13.14 -7.49
C GLY A 124 -0.43 13.43 -8.36
N HIS A 125 -0.86 12.45 -9.17
CA HIS A 125 -2.10 12.55 -9.95
C HIS A 125 -3.33 12.73 -9.05
N LEU A 126 -3.41 12.00 -7.94
CA LEU A 126 -4.51 12.12 -6.98
C LEU A 126 -4.54 13.49 -6.31
N GLN A 127 -3.37 14.04 -5.97
CA GLN A 127 -3.23 15.38 -5.40
C GLN A 127 -3.73 16.44 -6.39
N ASN A 128 -3.40 16.31 -7.68
CA ASN A 128 -3.92 17.17 -8.75
C ASN A 128 -5.44 17.06 -8.90
N THR A 129 -6.00 15.84 -8.84
CA THR A 129 -7.47 15.64 -8.84
C THR A 129 -8.15 16.39 -7.70
N TYR A 130 -7.48 16.55 -6.56
CA TYR A 130 -7.97 17.26 -5.39
C TYR A 130 -7.39 18.67 -5.21
N ALA A 131 -6.80 19.29 -6.24
CA ALA A 131 -6.07 20.56 -6.12
C ALA A 131 -6.87 21.71 -5.48
N ALA A 132 -8.21 21.68 -5.57
CA ALA A 132 -9.09 22.68 -4.94
C ALA A 132 -9.45 22.38 -3.46
N ASP A 133 -9.06 21.22 -2.93
CA ASP A 133 -9.27 20.80 -1.54
C ASP A 133 -7.94 20.85 -0.79
N ASN A 134 -7.64 22.01 -0.22
CA ASN A 134 -6.35 22.27 0.47
C ASN A 134 -6.06 21.24 1.58
N HIS A 135 -7.09 20.76 2.28
CA HIS A 135 -6.90 19.79 3.36
C HIS A 135 -6.47 18.43 2.80
N MET A 136 -7.16 17.94 1.77
CA MET A 136 -6.79 16.70 1.08
C MET A 136 -5.40 16.79 0.46
N VAL A 137 -5.07 17.92 -0.18
CA VAL A 137 -3.76 18.16 -0.79
C VAL A 137 -2.65 18.07 0.25
N ALA A 138 -2.82 18.68 1.42
CA ALA A 138 -1.85 18.63 2.50
C ALA A 138 -1.67 17.20 3.06
N GLN A 139 -2.77 16.46 3.27
CA GLN A 139 -2.70 15.08 3.73
C GLN A 139 -2.00 14.15 2.72
N LEU A 140 -2.32 14.27 1.44
CA LEU A 140 -1.65 13.53 0.37
C LEU A 140 -0.17 13.92 0.23
N GLY A 141 0.17 15.20 0.45
CA GLY A 141 1.55 15.68 0.46
C GLY A 141 2.39 14.98 1.52
N LEU A 142 1.89 14.94 2.77
CA LEU A 142 2.57 14.25 3.88
C LEU A 142 2.74 12.75 3.62
N ILE A 143 1.73 12.09 3.04
CA ILE A 143 1.81 10.67 2.67
C ILE A 143 2.88 10.46 1.59
N THR A 144 2.88 11.31 0.56
CA THR A 144 3.85 11.26 -0.55
C THR A 144 5.28 11.43 -0.05
N GLU A 145 5.51 12.41 0.84
CA GLU A 145 6.83 12.68 1.41
C GLU A 145 7.36 11.47 2.20
N LYS A 146 6.54 10.91 3.09
CA LYS A 146 6.93 9.73 3.88
C LYS A 146 7.14 8.48 3.02
N LEU A 147 6.29 8.27 2.01
CA LEU A 147 6.43 7.16 1.07
C LEU A 147 7.73 7.32 0.24
N SER A 148 8.09 8.55 -0.12
CA SER A 148 9.36 8.85 -0.79
C SER A 148 10.54 8.47 0.09
N GLU A 149 10.50 8.77 1.38
CA GLU A 149 11.54 8.39 2.33
C GLU A 149 11.67 6.86 2.45
N CYS A 150 10.55 6.14 2.58
CA CYS A 150 10.54 4.67 2.58
C CYS A 150 11.23 4.10 1.34
N SER A 151 10.99 4.69 0.16
CA SER A 151 11.61 4.24 -1.10
C SER A 151 13.14 4.32 -1.09
N LYS A 152 13.71 5.30 -0.38
CA LYS A 152 15.16 5.47 -0.24
C LYS A 152 15.75 4.44 0.72
N GLN A 153 15.02 4.10 1.79
CA GLN A 153 15.44 3.13 2.80
C GLN A 153 15.51 1.69 2.28
N ILE A 154 14.67 1.33 1.29
CA ILE A 154 14.67 -0.01 0.71
C ILE A 154 15.97 -0.21 -0.11
N GLN A 155 16.92 -0.94 0.48
CA GLN A 155 18.17 -1.34 -0.17
C GLN A 155 17.93 -2.55 -1.08
N VAL A 156 18.59 -2.55 -2.24
CA VAL A 156 18.36 -3.54 -3.30
C VAL A 156 19.64 -4.21 -3.82
N GLU A 157 20.78 -3.70 -3.36
CA GLU A 157 22.13 -4.14 -3.69
C GLU A 157 22.89 -4.48 -2.42
#